data_AF-A0AB40A8Q1-F1
#
_entry.id   AF-A0AB40A8Q1-F1
#
_cell.length_a   1.000
_cell.length_b   1.000
_cell.length_c   1.000
_cell.angle_alpha   90.00
_cell.angle_beta   90.00
_cell.angle_gamma   90.00
#
_symmetry.space_group_name_H-M   'P 1'
#
loop_
_entity.id
_entity.type
_entity.pdbx_description
1 polymer ?
#
loop_
_entity_poly.entity_id
_entity_poly.type
_entity_poly.pdbx_seq_one_letter_code
_entity_poly.pdbx_strand_id
1 'polypeptide(L)'
;MNSSISLMCFALLLISPLCFGYTEEEQEADRLKVAEIIRTSQDDDTKISRTQDLLDIYRRLNPTLSPEEREKIENLIKEHTDEILVDGVPSQGGRKTKYAGKVLSPIVKGVATGFFEELGANLARLFTG
;
A
#
# COMPACT_ATOMS: atom_id res chain seq x y z
N MET A 1 47.05 -10.58 11.06
CA MET A 1 46.41 -10.09 9.82
C MET A 1 44.90 -10.37 9.71
N ASN A 2 44.28 -11.14 10.63
CA ASN A 2 42.84 -11.45 10.56
C ASN A 2 41.94 -10.51 11.39
N SER A 3 42.54 -9.68 12.26
CA SER A 3 41.81 -8.78 13.18
C SER A 3 41.13 -7.61 12.45
N SER A 4 41.78 -7.07 11.41
CA SER A 4 41.25 -5.96 10.60
C SER A 4 40.00 -6.34 9.81
N ILE A 5 39.91 -7.59 9.32
CA ILE A 5 38.74 -8.10 8.60
C ILE A 5 37.57 -8.29 9.57
N SER A 6 37.81 -8.85 10.76
CA SER A 6 36.80 -9.02 11.80
C SER A 6 36.25 -7.68 12.30
N LEU A 7 37.10 -6.66 12.45
CA LEU A 7 36.70 -5.33 12.91
C LEU A 7 35.83 -4.59 11.88
N MET A 8 36.16 -4.72 10.59
CA MET A 8 35.38 -4.17 9.47
C MET A 8 33.99 -4.84 9.39
N CYS A 9 33.90 -6.16 9.55
CA CYS A 9 32.61 -6.86 9.58
C CYS A 9 31.74 -6.43 10.78
N PHE A 10 32.34 -6.23 11.96
CA PHE A 10 31.62 -5.74 13.13
C PHE A 10 31.11 -4.31 12.95
N ALA A 11 31.90 -3.44 12.31
CA ALA A 11 31.47 -2.09 11.94
C ALA A 11 30.30 -2.10 10.96
N LEU A 12 30.30 -3.00 9.96
CA LEU A 12 29.18 -3.15 9.01
C LEU A 12 27.89 -3.66 9.70
N LEU A 13 28.00 -4.55 10.70
CA LEU A 13 26.86 -4.99 11.51
C LEU A 13 26.27 -3.87 12.37
N LEU A 14 27.08 -2.90 12.79
CA LEU A 14 26.64 -1.75 13.59
C LEU A 14 26.05 -0.61 12.76
N ILE A 15 26.27 -0.58 11.44
CA ILE A 15 25.60 0.35 10.51
C ILE A 15 24.28 -0.26 9.99
N SER A 16 24.12 -1.57 10.08
CA SER A 16 22.89 -2.28 9.70
C SER A 16 21.62 -1.91 10.48
N PRO A 17 21.64 -1.40 11.74
CA PRO A 17 20.44 -0.91 12.42
C PRO A 17 19.96 0.45 11.89
N LEU A 18 20.77 1.14 11.07
CA LEU A 18 20.35 2.35 10.35
C LEU A 18 19.67 2.01 9.01
N CYS A 19 19.13 0.80 8.88
CA CYS A 19 17.97 0.54 8.03
C CYS A 19 16.82 1.39 8.59
N PHE A 20 16.78 2.67 8.19
CA PHE A 20 15.70 3.59 8.47
C PHE A 20 14.39 2.88 8.14
N GLY A 21 13.73 2.39 9.18
CA GLY A 21 12.33 2.03 9.12
C GLY A 21 11.55 3.28 8.73
N TYR A 22 10.38 3.04 8.18
CA TYR A 22 9.35 4.05 7.94
C TYR A 22 9.33 5.08 9.08
N THR A 23 9.79 6.31 8.80
CA THR A 23 10.07 7.28 9.87
C THR A 23 8.78 7.85 10.44
N GLU A 24 8.83 8.47 11.62
CA GLU A 24 7.66 9.15 12.19
C GLU A 24 7.14 10.26 11.25
N GLU A 25 8.04 10.97 10.54
CA GLU A 25 7.66 11.98 9.55
C GLU A 25 7.01 11.36 8.31
N GLU A 26 7.51 10.22 7.82
CA GLU A 26 6.91 9.49 6.70
C GLU A 26 5.54 8.93 7.08
N GLN A 27 5.41 8.41 8.31
CA GLN A 27 4.16 7.92 8.87
C GLN A 27 3.12 9.03 8.99
N GLU A 28 3.50 10.20 9.50
CA GLU A 28 2.60 11.34 9.62
C GLU A 28 2.19 11.89 8.24
N ALA A 29 3.15 11.99 7.30
CA ALA A 29 2.86 12.42 5.94
C ALA A 29 1.87 11.48 5.24
N ASP A 30 2.05 10.18 5.38
CA ASP A 30 1.14 9.19 4.80
C ASP A 30 -0.21 9.14 5.52
N ARG A 31 -0.26 9.37 6.84
CA ARG A 31 -1.53 9.54 7.58
C ARG A 31 -2.36 10.67 6.99
N LEU A 32 -1.74 11.84 6.83
CA LEU A 32 -2.38 13.02 6.24
C LEU A 32 -2.82 12.74 4.80
N LYS A 33 -1.99 12.04 4.04
CA LYS A 33 -2.28 11.67 2.66
C LYS A 33 -3.45 10.69 2.55
N VAL A 34 -3.54 9.67 3.41
CA VAL A 34 -4.70 8.76 3.46
C VAL A 34 -5.98 9.55 3.77
N ALA A 35 -5.94 10.42 4.77
CA ALA A 35 -7.08 11.26 5.13
C ALA A 35 -7.51 12.17 3.96
N GLU A 36 -6.54 12.75 3.24
CA GLU A 36 -6.81 13.57 2.05
C GLU A 36 -7.43 12.75 0.92
N ILE A 37 -6.86 11.58 0.60
CA ILE A 37 -7.36 10.69 -0.46
C ILE A 37 -8.81 10.31 -0.19
N ILE A 38 -9.13 9.88 1.05
CA ILE A 38 -10.49 9.50 1.44
C ILE A 38 -11.44 10.70 1.33
N ARG A 39 -11.03 11.87 1.83
CA ARG A 39 -11.87 13.08 1.82
C ARG A 39 -12.14 13.61 0.41
N THR A 40 -11.17 13.51 -0.48
CA THR A 40 -11.24 14.12 -1.84
C THR A 40 -11.81 13.17 -2.89
N SER A 41 -11.83 11.86 -2.67
CA SER A 41 -12.33 10.86 -3.62
C SER A 41 -13.84 10.64 -3.46
N GLN A 42 -14.64 11.59 -3.95
CA GLN A 42 -16.11 11.56 -3.80
C GLN A 42 -16.81 10.69 -4.86
N ASP A 43 -16.34 10.74 -6.11
CA ASP A 43 -16.88 9.96 -7.22
C ASP A 43 -16.10 8.66 -7.44
N ASP A 44 -16.78 7.66 -8.02
CA ASP A 44 -16.21 6.34 -8.27
C ASP A 44 -14.95 6.36 -9.14
N ASP A 45 -14.90 7.21 -10.18
CA ASP A 45 -13.75 7.23 -11.08
C ASP A 45 -12.51 7.76 -10.35
N THR A 46 -12.70 8.77 -9.49
CA THR A 46 -11.65 9.26 -8.60
C THR A 46 -11.22 8.18 -7.61
N LYS A 47 -12.13 7.49 -6.93
CA LYS A 47 -11.79 6.37 -6.00
C LYS A 47 -10.97 5.28 -6.67
N ILE A 48 -11.41 4.83 -7.85
CA ILE A 48 -10.71 3.81 -8.64
C ILE A 48 -9.31 4.30 -9.02
N SER A 49 -9.19 5.55 -9.50
CA SER A 49 -7.89 6.11 -9.87
C SER A 49 -6.92 6.26 -8.69
N ARG A 50 -7.45 6.54 -7.49
CA ARG A 50 -6.69 6.77 -6.25
C ARG A 50 -6.38 5.50 -5.47
N THR A 51 -6.93 4.36 -5.85
CA THR A 51 -6.63 3.06 -5.24
C THR A 51 -5.14 2.74 -5.27
N GLN A 52 -4.43 3.12 -6.35
CA GLN A 52 -2.98 2.91 -6.44
C GLN A 52 -2.21 3.73 -5.39
N ASP A 53 -2.68 4.94 -5.06
CA ASP A 53 -2.05 5.77 -4.04
C ASP A 53 -2.13 5.10 -2.65
N LEU A 54 -3.28 4.48 -2.34
CA LEU A 54 -3.46 3.70 -1.10
C LEU A 54 -2.57 2.45 -1.07
N LEU A 55 -2.47 1.71 -2.19
CA LEU A 55 -1.58 0.55 -2.29
C LEU A 55 -0.11 0.92 -2.12
N ASP A 56 0.31 2.07 -2.64
CA ASP A 56 1.68 2.55 -2.48
C ASP A 56 1.98 2.97 -1.04
N ILE A 57 1.00 3.55 -0.33
CA ILE A 57 1.10 3.81 1.12
C ILE A 57 1.21 2.50 1.89
N TYR A 58 0.35 1.51 1.59
CA TYR A 58 0.42 0.19 2.20
C TYR A 58 1.80 -0.46 2.03
N ARG A 59 2.40 -0.40 0.83
CA ARG A 59 3.73 -0.98 0.58
C ARG A 59 4.83 -0.36 1.44
N ARG A 60 4.73 0.95 1.75
CA ARG A 60 5.68 1.63 2.65
C ARG A 60 5.45 1.25 4.11
N LEU A 61 4.18 1.11 4.52
CA LEU A 61 3.80 0.66 5.86
C LEU A 61 4.11 -0.81 6.12
N ASN A 62 4.02 -1.67 5.10
CA ASN A 62 4.03 -3.12 5.27
C ASN A 62 5.18 -3.67 6.15
N PRO A 63 6.44 -3.18 6.04
CA PRO A 63 7.53 -3.63 6.90
C PRO A 63 7.34 -3.36 8.39
N THR A 64 6.53 -2.37 8.77
CA THR A 64 6.29 -1.98 10.18
C THR A 64 5.07 -2.64 10.80
N LEU A 65 4.18 -3.20 9.99
CA LEU A 65 2.95 -3.83 10.47
C LEU A 65 3.21 -5.16 11.17
N SER A 66 2.36 -5.47 12.15
CA SER A 66 2.31 -6.80 12.73
C SER A 66 1.90 -7.84 11.69
N PRO A 67 2.26 -9.13 11.87
CA PRO A 67 1.85 -10.19 10.95
C PRO A 67 0.33 -10.27 10.74
N GLU A 68 -0.46 -10.02 11.78
CA GLU A 68 -1.94 -10.06 11.73
C GLU A 68 -2.51 -8.90 10.89
N GLU A 69 -2.02 -7.68 11.11
CA GLU A 69 -2.44 -6.51 10.32
C GLU A 69 -2.05 -6.65 8.84
N ARG A 70 -0.84 -7.17 8.60
CA ARG A 70 -0.36 -7.48 7.25
C ARG A 70 -1.27 -8.50 6.58
N GLU A 71 -1.50 -9.64 7.21
CA GLU A 71 -2.33 -10.72 6.65
C GLU A 71 -3.74 -10.24 6.31
N LYS A 72 -4.36 -9.45 7.20
CA LYS A 72 -5.68 -8.88 6.97
C LYS A 72 -5.73 -8.04 5.70
N ILE A 73 -4.75 -7.17 5.49
CA ILE A 73 -4.71 -6.29 4.31
C ILE A 73 -4.29 -7.06 3.06
N GLU A 74 -3.38 -8.02 3.16
CA GLU A 74 -3.00 -8.89 2.04
C GLU A 74 -4.17 -9.74 1.56
N ASN A 75 -4.97 -10.28 2.47
CA ASN A 75 -6.19 -11.02 2.12
C ASN A 75 -7.19 -10.12 1.40
N LEU A 76 -7.42 -8.90 1.91
CA LEU A 76 -8.27 -7.91 1.26
C LEU A 76 -7.80 -7.59 -0.16
N ILE A 77 -6.49 -7.34 -0.33
CA ILE A 77 -5.88 -7.06 -1.64
C ILE A 77 -6.06 -8.27 -2.56
N LYS A 78 -5.86 -9.48 -2.06
CA LYS A 78 -5.97 -10.71 -2.85
C LYS A 78 -7.39 -10.95 -3.34
N GLU A 79 -8.38 -10.89 -2.43
CA GLU A 79 -9.80 -11.05 -2.75
C GLU A 79 -10.22 -10.08 -3.86
N HIS A 80 -9.89 -8.80 -3.71
CA HIS A 80 -10.24 -7.81 -4.71
C HIS A 80 -9.40 -7.91 -5.99
N THR A 81 -8.14 -8.35 -5.91
CA THR A 81 -7.34 -8.60 -7.12
C THR A 81 -7.94 -9.73 -7.95
N ASP A 82 -8.40 -10.81 -7.30
CA ASP A 82 -9.04 -11.95 -7.96
C ASP A 82 -10.40 -11.58 -8.58
N GLU A 83 -11.19 -10.73 -7.92
CA GLU A 83 -12.47 -10.24 -8.46
C GLU A 83 -12.31 -9.21 -9.59
N ILE A 84 -11.32 -8.32 -9.48
CA ILE A 84 -11.04 -7.27 -10.48
C ILE A 84 -10.36 -7.86 -11.75
N LEU A 85 -9.78 -9.08 -11.67
CA LEU A 85 -9.18 -9.80 -12.79
C LEU A 85 -10.19 -10.25 -13.87
N VAL A 86 -11.50 -10.28 -13.58
CA VAL A 86 -12.56 -10.78 -14.49
C VAL A 86 -12.77 -9.91 -15.75
N ASP A 87 -12.19 -8.70 -15.86
CA ASP A 87 -12.23 -7.92 -17.12
C ASP A 87 -10.96 -7.09 -17.45
N GLY A 88 -9.80 -7.56 -16.97
CA GLY A 88 -8.50 -7.18 -17.54
C GLY A 88 -7.66 -6.21 -16.70
N VAL A 89 -7.41 -6.54 -15.45
CA VAL A 89 -6.48 -5.82 -14.55
C VAL A 89 -5.33 -6.74 -14.18
N PRO A 90 -4.05 -6.38 -14.35
CA PRO A 90 -2.94 -7.28 -14.04
C PRO A 90 -2.78 -7.46 -12.53
N SER A 91 -2.54 -8.71 -12.12
CA SER A 91 -2.43 -9.15 -10.73
C SER A 91 -1.26 -8.53 -9.96
N GLN A 92 -0.14 -8.20 -10.59
CA GLN A 92 0.98 -7.53 -9.92
C GLN A 92 1.91 -6.79 -10.89
N GLY A 93 2.36 -5.60 -10.49
CA GLY A 93 3.69 -5.07 -10.86
C GLY A 93 3.87 -4.42 -12.24
N GLY A 94 2.80 -4.05 -12.95
CA GLY A 94 2.90 -3.43 -14.28
C GLY A 94 2.65 -1.93 -14.29
N ARG A 95 3.69 -1.13 -14.55
CA ARG A 95 3.65 0.33 -14.75
C ARG A 95 2.54 0.74 -15.76
N LYS A 96 1.79 1.79 -15.37
CA LYS A 96 0.63 2.47 -16.01
C LYS A 96 -0.73 1.81 -15.76
N THR A 97 -1.48 2.41 -14.84
CA THR A 97 -2.92 2.20 -14.62
C THR A 97 -3.68 2.38 -15.93
N LYS A 98 -4.13 1.27 -16.53
CA LYS A 98 -4.99 1.24 -17.73
C LYS A 98 -6.45 1.66 -17.45
N TYR A 99 -6.73 2.29 -16.31
CA TYR A 99 -8.07 2.79 -15.97
C TYR A 99 -8.37 4.16 -16.57
N ALA A 100 -7.34 4.89 -17.02
CA ALA A 100 -7.53 6.12 -17.78
C ALA A 100 -8.08 5.78 -19.19
N GLY A 101 -9.41 5.67 -19.32
CA GLY A 101 -10.11 5.62 -20.61
C GLY A 101 -10.84 4.32 -20.96
N LYS A 102 -10.94 3.34 -20.06
CA LYS A 102 -11.73 2.11 -20.29
C LYS A 102 -13.05 2.19 -19.52
N VAL A 103 -14.18 2.09 -20.21
CA VAL A 103 -15.50 2.04 -19.58
C VAL A 103 -15.61 0.71 -18.82
N LEU A 104 -15.54 0.77 -17.49
CA LEU A 104 -15.77 -0.39 -16.65
C LEU A 104 -17.26 -0.72 -16.64
N SER A 105 -17.61 -2.00 -16.61
CA SER A 105 -19.00 -2.40 -16.38
C SER A 105 -19.43 -1.93 -14.97
N PRO A 106 -20.73 -1.64 -14.74
CA PRO A 106 -21.20 -1.17 -13.43
C PRO A 106 -20.83 -2.09 -12.27
N ILE A 107 -20.79 -3.40 -12.52
CA ILE A 107 -20.40 -4.42 -11.53
C ILE A 107 -18.92 -4.25 -11.15
N VAL A 108 -18.03 -4.18 -12.14
CA VAL A 108 -16.58 -4.00 -11.91
C VAL A 108 -16.29 -2.65 -11.26
N LYS A 109 -17.04 -1.60 -11.63
CA LYS A 109 -16.96 -0.28 -11.00
C LYS A 109 -17.35 -0.34 -9.53
N GLY A 110 -18.42 -1.07 -9.18
CA GLY A 110 -18.81 -1.30 -7.79
C GLY A 110 -17.75 -2.03 -6.97
N VAL A 111 -17.19 -3.11 -7.49
CA VAL A 111 -16.10 -3.87 -6.84
C VAL A 111 -14.86 -3.00 -6.61
N ALA A 112 -14.44 -2.24 -7.63
CA ALA A 112 -13.27 -1.39 -7.53
C ALA A 112 -13.47 -0.20 -6.57
N THR A 113 -14.67 0.38 -6.53
CA THR A 113 -15.04 1.40 -5.52
C THR A 113 -15.06 0.80 -4.11
N GLY A 114 -15.65 -0.39 -3.92
CA GLY A 114 -15.67 -1.08 -2.63
C GLY A 114 -14.26 -1.37 -2.13
N PHE A 115 -13.38 -1.84 -3.02
CA PHE A 115 -11.97 -2.06 -2.69
C PHE A 115 -11.29 -0.80 -2.15
N PHE A 116 -11.51 0.35 -2.81
CA PHE A 116 -10.96 1.63 -2.36
C PHE A 116 -11.44 1.98 -0.94
N GLU A 117 -12.73 1.80 -0.67
CA GLU A 117 -13.34 2.12 0.62
C GLU A 117 -12.80 1.23 1.74
N GLU A 118 -12.71 -0.07 1.50
CA GLU A 118 -12.20 -1.03 2.47
C GLU A 118 -10.70 -0.85 2.73
N LEU A 119 -9.90 -0.67 1.67
CA LEU A 119 -8.47 -0.43 1.81
C LEU A 119 -8.21 0.89 2.53
N GLY A 120 -8.90 1.95 2.14
CA GLY A 120 -8.80 3.27 2.78
C GLY A 120 -9.18 3.22 4.26
N ALA A 121 -10.27 2.53 4.60
CA ALA A 121 -10.71 2.38 5.98
C ALA A 121 -9.72 1.56 6.83
N ASN A 122 -9.15 0.47 6.29
CA ASN A 122 -8.14 -0.30 7.00
C ASN A 122 -6.87 0.53 7.22
N LEU A 123 -6.38 1.23 6.20
CA LEU A 123 -5.20 2.10 6.35
C LEU A 123 -5.44 3.24 7.33
N ALA A 124 -6.61 3.88 7.30
CA ALA A 124 -6.95 4.93 8.26
C ALA A 124 -6.93 4.42 9.71
N ARG A 125 -7.43 3.20 9.95
CA ARG A 125 -7.41 2.57 11.29
C ARG A 125 -6.00 2.34 11.83
N LEU A 126 -5.05 1.95 10.98
CA LEU A 126 -3.65 1.77 11.37
C LEU A 126 -3.03 3.07 11.94
N PHE A 127 -3.53 4.24 11.53
CA PHE A 127 -3.05 5.52 12.00
C PHE A 127 -3.82 6.10 13.20
N THR A 128 -5.01 5.58 13.50
CA THR A 128 -5.85 6.09 14.59
C THR A 128 -5.79 5.25 15.87
N GLY A 129 -5.37 3.99 15.77
CA GLY A 129 -5.40 3.04 16.89
C GLY A 129 -6.80 2.50 17.17
#